data_AF-A0AA35UB80-F1
#
_entry.id   AF-A0AA35UB80-F1
#
_cell.length_a   1.000
_cell.length_b   1.000
_cell.length_c   1.000
_cell.angle_alpha   90.00
_cell.angle_beta   90.00
_cell.angle_gamma   90.00
#
_symmetry.space_group_name_H-M   'P 1'
#
loop_
_entity.id
_entity.type
_entity.pdbx_description
1 polymer ?
#
loop_
_entity_poly.entity_id
_entity_poly.type
_entity_poly.pdbx_seq_one_letter_code
_entity_poly.pdbx_strand_id
1 'polypeptide(L)'
;MIKKLFAVISISIIFSSCSIFKVTNPSLLSTSEVDAEEIDTALKFIGDYELTAYNLPGRGDQTFKMSITKDKNVLSTTFDSESETGFDVLNTLVEDDILFIEIFVVEFGLKTAFEIYVEGNKVSGYVADQFEIEGTIVNKSSEYNFEGTYDLTFFFGEPYGNIDATLELFYKNSKLSSKLSYFDGKENIPVVINNTELFEGAIFINLVDPEAGNIEMEVYFDDQKTISGFYASQFKFQGKRIK
;
A
#
# COMPACT_ATOMS: atom_id res chain seq x y z
N MET A 1 -17.55 69.52 0.53
CA MET A 1 -17.41 68.54 1.64
C MET A 1 -17.98 67.24 1.11
N ILE A 2 -17.24 66.14 0.88
CA ILE A 2 -16.17 65.48 1.62
C ILE A 2 -15.28 64.73 0.60
N LYS A 3 -13.94 64.80 0.80
CA LYS A 3 -12.93 63.97 0.10
C LYS A 3 -12.98 62.54 0.61
N LYS A 4 -12.90 61.53 -0.27
CA LYS A 4 -12.29 60.20 -0.01
C LYS A 4 -11.72 59.69 -1.34
N LEU A 5 -10.42 59.86 -1.61
CA LEU A 5 -9.26 59.05 -1.16
C LEU A 5 -9.32 57.62 -1.72
N PHE A 6 -8.55 57.38 -2.78
CA PHE A 6 -8.18 56.05 -3.27
C PHE A 6 -7.31 55.35 -2.23
N ALA A 7 -7.59 54.07 -1.95
CA ALA A 7 -6.65 53.16 -1.34
C ALA A 7 -6.84 51.77 -1.96
N VAL A 8 -5.82 51.34 -2.70
CA VAL A 8 -5.62 49.97 -3.18
C VAL A 8 -5.44 49.10 -1.94
N ILE A 9 -6.35 48.15 -1.70
CA ILE A 9 -6.20 47.17 -0.62
C ILE A 9 -5.65 45.89 -1.25
N SER A 10 -4.36 45.71 -1.05
CA SER A 10 -3.63 44.45 -1.20
C SER A 10 -4.31 43.36 -0.36
N ILE A 11 -4.82 42.33 -1.02
CA ILE A 11 -5.29 41.10 -0.38
C ILE A 11 -4.04 40.31 0.04
N SER A 12 -3.79 40.30 1.35
CA SER A 12 -2.87 39.37 1.99
C SER A 12 -3.70 38.21 2.52
N ILE A 13 -3.58 37.05 1.89
CA ILE A 13 -4.16 35.80 2.40
C ILE A 13 -3.24 35.34 3.53
N ILE A 14 -3.72 35.45 4.77
CA ILE A 14 -3.07 34.89 5.94
C ILE A 14 -3.96 33.74 6.41
N PHE A 15 -3.54 32.50 6.16
CA PHE A 15 -4.10 31.35 6.86
C PHE A 15 -3.54 31.39 8.28
N SER A 16 -4.35 31.89 9.23
CA SER A 16 -4.09 31.72 10.65
C SER A 16 -5.02 30.62 11.16
N SER A 17 -4.41 29.52 11.56
CA SER A 17 -5.05 28.37 12.20
C SER A 17 -5.57 28.70 13.61
N CYS A 18 -6.54 27.87 14.01
CA CYS A 18 -6.98 27.56 15.37
C CYS A 18 -8.08 28.41 16.06
N SER A 19 -9.16 27.67 16.35
CA SER A 19 -10.00 27.69 17.56
C SER A 19 -11.27 28.56 17.57
N ILE A 20 -12.43 27.89 17.50
CA ILE A 20 -13.35 27.75 18.63
C ILE A 20 -14.36 26.63 18.32
N PHE A 21 -14.16 25.46 18.94
CA PHE A 21 -15.20 24.45 19.13
C PHE A 21 -16.09 24.90 20.29
N LYS A 22 -17.42 24.88 20.10
CA LYS A 22 -18.37 24.94 21.23
C LYS A 22 -18.67 23.52 21.67
N VAL A 23 -18.27 23.22 22.91
CA VAL A 23 -18.47 21.95 23.62
C VAL A 23 -19.90 21.88 24.16
N THR A 24 -20.59 20.78 23.91
CA THR A 24 -21.64 20.27 24.80
C THR A 24 -21.32 18.81 25.14
N ASN A 25 -20.91 18.60 26.40
CA ASN A 25 -20.61 17.35 27.13
C ASN A 25 -20.30 16.06 26.35
N PRO A 26 -19.04 15.58 26.40
CA PRO A 26 -18.71 14.20 26.07
C PRO A 26 -18.95 13.32 27.31
N SER A 27 -19.92 12.41 27.26
CA SER A 27 -19.86 11.24 28.14
C SER A 27 -18.88 10.24 27.52
N LEU A 28 -17.63 10.27 28.00
CA LEU A 28 -16.64 9.19 27.94
C LEU A 28 -16.70 8.29 26.69
N LEU A 29 -16.30 8.81 25.53
CA LEU A 29 -15.55 7.97 24.60
C LEU A 29 -14.13 7.90 25.15
N SER A 30 -13.79 6.78 25.78
CA SER A 30 -12.41 6.33 25.78
C SER A 30 -12.05 6.09 24.31
N THR A 31 -11.51 7.10 23.64
CA THR A 31 -10.66 6.90 22.48
C THR A 31 -9.46 6.12 22.98
N SER A 32 -9.56 4.80 22.91
CA SER A 32 -8.38 3.97 22.80
C SER A 32 -7.61 4.52 21.62
N GLU A 33 -6.52 5.23 21.88
CA GLU A 33 -5.41 5.32 20.94
C GLU A 33 -5.01 3.87 20.67
N VAL A 34 -5.58 3.30 19.62
CA VAL A 34 -5.05 2.10 19.01
C VAL A 34 -3.88 2.64 18.23
N ASP A 35 -2.67 2.44 18.75
CA ASP A 35 -1.44 2.57 17.97
C ASP A 35 -1.69 1.85 16.65
N ALA A 36 -1.75 2.61 15.55
CA ALA A 36 -1.77 2.02 14.23
C ALA A 36 -0.44 1.27 14.11
N GLU A 37 -0.48 -0.06 14.05
CA GLU A 37 0.72 -0.86 13.81
C GLU A 37 1.34 -0.37 12.49
N GLU A 38 2.65 -0.06 12.55
CA GLU A 38 3.44 0.35 11.41
C GLU A 38 3.29 -0.68 10.29
N ILE A 39 2.71 -0.25 9.16
CA ILE A 39 2.44 -1.11 8.03
C ILE A 39 3.76 -1.61 7.48
N ASP A 40 3.88 -2.92 7.41
CA ASP A 40 5.09 -3.58 6.96
C ASP A 40 5.25 -3.45 5.43
N THR A 41 5.88 -2.35 5.01
CA THR A 41 6.15 -2.01 3.60
C THR A 41 6.95 -3.08 2.86
N ALA A 42 7.63 -3.98 3.58
CA ALA A 42 8.39 -5.07 2.99
C ALA A 42 7.53 -6.10 2.26
N LEU A 43 6.23 -6.16 2.58
CA LEU A 43 5.39 -7.25 2.13
C LEU A 43 5.15 -7.25 0.61
N LYS A 44 5.20 -6.08 -0.06
CA LYS A 44 5.06 -6.00 -1.52
C LYS A 44 6.16 -6.76 -2.29
N PHE A 45 7.27 -7.03 -1.62
CA PHE A 45 8.45 -7.70 -2.16
C PHE A 45 8.48 -9.21 -1.95
N ILE A 46 7.54 -9.79 -1.20
CA ILE A 46 7.56 -11.23 -0.90
C ILE A 46 7.01 -12.03 -2.09
N GLY A 47 7.78 -13.02 -2.55
CA GLY A 47 7.40 -13.89 -3.66
C GLY A 47 8.59 -14.50 -4.39
N ASP A 48 8.28 -15.24 -5.44
CA ASP A 48 9.25 -15.82 -6.37
C ASP A 48 9.47 -14.88 -7.55
N TYR A 49 10.72 -14.70 -7.92
CA TYR A 49 11.19 -13.77 -8.94
C TYR A 49 11.90 -14.52 -10.07
N GLU A 50 11.73 -14.00 -11.28
CA GLU A 50 12.61 -14.28 -12.41
C GLU A 50 13.15 -12.95 -12.92
N LEU A 51 14.46 -12.74 -12.73
CA LEU A 51 15.16 -11.49 -13.05
C LEU A 51 16.23 -11.74 -14.09
N THR A 52 16.49 -10.78 -14.95
CA THR A 52 17.66 -10.77 -15.85
C THR A 52 18.50 -9.53 -15.54
N ALA A 53 19.77 -9.73 -15.22
CA ALA A 53 20.76 -8.66 -15.16
C ALA A 53 21.53 -8.59 -16.47
N TYR A 54 21.72 -7.39 -16.99
CA TYR A 54 22.32 -7.19 -18.30
C TYR A 54 23.79 -6.79 -18.21
N ASN A 55 24.57 -7.23 -19.19
CA ASN A 55 25.97 -6.81 -19.38
C ASN A 55 26.89 -7.08 -18.18
N LEU A 56 26.69 -8.19 -17.45
CA LEU A 56 27.56 -8.51 -16.31
C LEU A 56 28.99 -8.81 -16.79
N PRO A 57 30.03 -8.26 -16.09
CA PRO A 57 31.41 -8.48 -16.47
C PRO A 57 31.77 -9.97 -16.49
N GLY A 58 32.29 -10.45 -17.62
CA GLY A 58 32.71 -11.84 -17.79
C GLY A 58 31.57 -12.87 -17.95
N ARG A 59 30.31 -12.47 -17.75
CA ARG A 59 29.14 -13.36 -17.76
C ARG A 59 28.06 -12.99 -18.78
N GLY A 60 28.07 -11.76 -19.29
CA GLY A 60 27.04 -11.25 -20.18
C GLY A 60 25.69 -11.15 -19.46
N ASP A 61 24.60 -11.31 -20.20
CA ASP A 61 23.26 -11.29 -19.61
C ASP A 61 23.00 -12.59 -18.83
N GLN A 62 22.48 -12.47 -17.62
CA GLN A 62 22.24 -13.59 -16.72
C GLN A 62 20.84 -13.52 -16.13
N THR A 63 20.11 -14.63 -16.25
CA THR A 63 18.80 -14.79 -15.62
C THR A 63 18.94 -15.52 -14.29
N PHE A 64 18.34 -14.95 -13.26
CA PHE A 64 18.31 -15.48 -11.90
C PHE A 64 16.88 -15.80 -11.50
N LYS A 65 16.71 -16.92 -10.82
CA LYS A 65 15.49 -17.25 -10.10
C LYS A 65 15.77 -17.15 -8.62
N MET A 66 14.88 -16.47 -7.89
CA MET A 66 15.04 -16.30 -6.45
C MET A 66 13.70 -16.18 -5.75
N SER A 67 13.70 -16.44 -4.45
CA SER A 67 12.53 -16.28 -3.59
C SER A 67 12.86 -15.31 -2.46
N ILE A 68 11.95 -14.36 -2.22
CA ILE A 68 11.95 -13.49 -1.05
C ILE A 68 10.89 -14.00 -0.10
N THR A 69 11.30 -14.34 1.12
CA THR A 69 10.42 -14.79 2.20
C THR A 69 10.56 -13.87 3.40
N LYS A 70 9.58 -13.92 4.30
CA LYS A 70 9.60 -13.20 5.57
C LYS A 70 9.26 -14.15 6.71
N ASP A 71 10.07 -14.15 7.76
CA ASP A 71 9.72 -14.75 9.05
C ASP A 71 9.70 -13.65 10.10
N LYS A 72 8.51 -13.37 10.65
CA LYS A 72 8.24 -12.25 11.55
C LYS A 72 8.68 -10.93 10.91
N ASN A 73 9.80 -10.35 11.37
CA ASN A 73 10.33 -9.07 10.88
C ASN A 73 11.62 -9.22 10.08
N VAL A 74 12.00 -10.45 9.71
CA VAL A 74 13.26 -10.73 9.01
C VAL A 74 12.94 -11.20 7.60
N LEU A 75 13.41 -10.45 6.60
CA LEU A 75 13.37 -10.87 5.20
C LEU A 75 14.54 -11.81 4.90
N SER A 76 14.36 -12.68 3.93
CA SER A 76 15.40 -13.58 3.45
C SER A 76 15.28 -13.80 1.96
N THR A 77 16.41 -13.80 1.27
CA THR A 77 16.52 -14.14 -0.15
C THR A 77 17.16 -15.50 -0.31
N THR A 78 16.60 -16.34 -1.18
CA THR A 78 17.24 -17.56 -1.65
C THR A 78 17.27 -17.58 -3.17
N PHE A 79 18.45 -17.74 -3.75
CA PHE A 79 18.59 -18.00 -5.18
C PHE A 79 18.39 -19.49 -5.46
N ASP A 80 17.79 -19.81 -6.61
CA ASP A 80 17.60 -21.19 -7.04
C ASP A 80 18.97 -21.88 -7.21
N SER A 81 19.11 -23.06 -6.62
CA SER A 81 20.37 -23.82 -6.56
C SER A 81 20.85 -24.32 -7.92
N GLU A 82 19.97 -24.38 -8.93
CA GLU A 82 20.36 -24.74 -10.30
C GLU A 82 21.03 -23.59 -11.05
N SER A 83 20.83 -22.35 -10.60
CA SER A 83 21.61 -21.21 -11.03
C SER A 83 22.87 -21.14 -10.16
N GLU A 84 24.03 -21.58 -10.67
CA GLU A 84 25.33 -21.26 -10.06
C GLU A 84 25.54 -19.75 -10.10
N THR A 85 24.92 -19.02 -9.17
CA THR A 85 24.91 -17.56 -9.17
C THR A 85 26.29 -17.00 -8.80
N GLY A 86 27.08 -17.75 -8.04
CA GLY A 86 28.35 -17.26 -7.48
C GLY A 86 28.14 -16.13 -6.47
N PHE A 87 26.96 -16.05 -5.86
CA PHE A 87 26.60 -15.06 -4.85
C PHE A 87 26.33 -15.75 -3.52
N ASP A 88 26.92 -15.23 -2.45
CA ASP A 88 26.46 -15.51 -1.09
C ASP A 88 25.56 -14.36 -0.64
N VAL A 89 24.32 -14.65 -0.24
CA VAL A 89 23.42 -13.64 0.32
C VAL A 89 23.89 -13.27 1.73
N LEU A 90 24.13 -11.99 1.95
CA LEU A 90 24.57 -11.44 3.23
C LEU A 90 23.38 -10.90 4.04
N ASN A 91 22.46 -10.20 3.38
CA ASN A 91 21.32 -9.57 4.01
C ASN A 91 20.19 -9.32 3.01
N THR A 92 18.97 -9.13 3.53
CA THR A 92 17.81 -8.72 2.74
C THR A 92 17.01 -7.73 3.58
N LEU A 93 16.81 -6.52 3.06
CA LEU A 93 16.16 -5.43 3.78
C LEU A 93 15.38 -4.53 2.83
N VAL A 94 14.47 -3.74 3.38
CA VAL A 94 13.71 -2.74 2.64
C VAL A 94 13.96 -1.38 3.28
N GLU A 95 14.42 -0.44 2.48
CA GLU A 95 14.68 0.96 2.86
C GLU A 95 14.12 1.86 1.76
N ASP A 96 13.43 2.93 2.14
CA ASP A 96 12.85 3.92 1.20
C ASP A 96 12.08 3.29 0.02
N ASP A 97 11.28 2.26 0.31
CA ASP A 97 10.45 1.55 -0.68
C ASP A 97 11.23 0.78 -1.77
N ILE A 98 12.50 0.46 -1.48
CA ILE A 98 13.43 -0.32 -2.31
C ILE A 98 13.84 -1.59 -1.58
N LEU A 99 13.85 -2.73 -2.27
CA LEU A 99 14.39 -3.99 -1.74
C LEU A 99 15.89 -4.06 -2.03
N PHE A 100 16.68 -4.17 -0.98
CA PHE A 100 18.11 -4.41 -1.04
C PHE A 100 18.41 -5.88 -0.72
N ILE A 101 19.15 -6.53 -1.63
CA ILE A 101 19.70 -7.87 -1.40
C ILE A 101 21.22 -7.73 -1.41
N GLU A 102 21.81 -7.63 -0.23
CA GLU A 102 23.26 -7.56 -0.08
C GLU A 102 23.86 -8.93 -0.38
N ILE A 103 24.86 -8.95 -1.25
CA ILE A 103 25.54 -10.16 -1.70
C ILE A 103 27.05 -10.03 -1.61
N PHE A 104 27.72 -11.17 -1.47
CA PHE A 104 29.14 -11.32 -1.74
C PHE A 104 29.32 -12.07 -3.05
N VAL A 105 29.98 -11.44 -4.02
CA VAL A 105 30.27 -12.05 -5.32
C VAL A 105 31.57 -12.83 -5.21
N VAL A 106 31.45 -14.15 -5.09
CA VAL A 106 32.57 -15.06 -4.77
C VAL A 106 33.70 -14.95 -5.79
N GLU A 107 33.37 -14.84 -7.08
CA GLU A 107 34.35 -14.74 -8.17
C GLU A 107 35.26 -13.51 -8.06
N PHE A 108 34.71 -12.38 -7.60
CA PHE A 108 35.44 -11.11 -7.54
C PHE A 108 35.88 -10.74 -6.12
N GLY A 109 35.46 -11.49 -5.11
CA GLY A 109 35.79 -11.24 -3.71
C GLY A 109 35.27 -9.90 -3.18
N LEU A 110 34.14 -9.41 -3.71
CA LEU A 110 33.58 -8.10 -3.38
C LEU A 110 32.16 -8.19 -2.84
N LYS A 111 31.77 -7.20 -2.04
CA LYS A 111 30.40 -7.01 -1.56
C LYS A 111 29.69 -6.01 -2.44
N THR A 112 28.44 -6.28 -2.75
CA THR A 112 27.56 -5.40 -3.51
C THR A 112 26.10 -5.70 -3.16
N ALA A 113 25.14 -5.04 -3.81
CA ALA A 113 23.73 -5.33 -3.62
C ALA A 113 22.96 -5.38 -4.95
N PHE A 114 21.83 -6.09 -4.93
CA PHE A 114 20.71 -5.78 -5.82
C PHE A 114 19.88 -4.68 -5.19
N GLU A 115 19.50 -3.69 -5.99
CA GLU A 115 18.49 -2.68 -5.69
C GLU A 115 17.27 -2.97 -6.56
N ILE A 116 16.14 -3.29 -5.94
CA ILE A 116 14.95 -3.80 -6.64
C ILE A 116 13.75 -2.89 -6.40
N TYR A 117 13.15 -2.45 -7.51
CA TYR A 117 11.91 -1.69 -7.57
C TYR A 117 10.79 -2.60 -8.06
N VAL A 118 9.68 -2.63 -7.33
CA VAL A 118 8.51 -3.45 -7.66
C VAL A 118 7.30 -2.58 -7.92
N GLU A 119 6.77 -2.69 -9.14
CA GLU A 119 5.50 -2.08 -9.55
C GLU A 119 4.53 -3.19 -9.99
N GLY A 120 3.63 -3.58 -9.07
CA GLY A 120 2.70 -4.69 -9.30
C GLY A 120 3.43 -6.04 -9.36
N ASN A 121 3.58 -6.56 -10.57
CA ASN A 121 4.34 -7.79 -10.86
C ASN A 121 5.62 -7.53 -11.69
N LYS A 122 5.86 -6.28 -12.10
CA LYS A 122 7.06 -5.90 -12.85
C LYS A 122 8.18 -5.57 -11.86
N VAL A 123 9.38 -5.93 -12.25
CA VAL A 123 10.60 -5.68 -11.50
C VAL A 123 11.58 -4.94 -12.37
N SER A 124 12.20 -3.92 -11.80
CA SER A 124 13.33 -3.20 -12.39
C SER A 124 14.37 -2.90 -11.31
N GLY A 125 15.55 -2.42 -11.71
CA GLY A 125 16.54 -1.91 -10.79
C GLY A 125 17.97 -2.14 -11.25
N TYR A 126 18.88 -2.35 -10.29
CA TYR A 126 20.30 -2.48 -10.58
C TYR A 126 20.96 -3.53 -9.69
N VAL A 127 22.06 -4.11 -10.18
CA VAL A 127 23.04 -4.78 -9.33
C VAL A 127 24.35 -4.00 -9.39
N ALA A 128 24.98 -3.81 -8.23
CA ALA A 128 26.19 -3.00 -8.07
C ALA A 128 26.09 -1.57 -8.61
N ASP A 129 24.91 -0.95 -8.47
CA ASP A 129 24.61 0.43 -8.87
C ASP A 129 24.90 0.73 -10.35
N GLN A 130 25.10 -0.31 -11.16
CA GLN A 130 25.67 -0.17 -12.50
C GLN A 130 24.94 -1.02 -13.54
N PHE A 131 24.58 -2.26 -13.21
CA PHE A 131 24.04 -3.20 -14.18
C PHE A 131 22.53 -3.28 -14.02
N GLU A 132 21.82 -2.85 -15.06
CA GLU A 132 20.36 -2.89 -15.09
C GLU A 132 19.84 -4.31 -14.87
N ILE A 133 18.73 -4.41 -14.13
CA ILE A 133 17.95 -5.62 -14.00
C ILE A 133 16.50 -5.35 -14.45
N GLU A 134 15.91 -6.32 -15.13
CA GLU A 134 14.48 -6.37 -15.43
C GLU A 134 13.94 -7.74 -15.07
N GLY A 135 12.66 -7.83 -14.70
CA GLY A 135 12.04 -9.11 -14.44
C GLY A 135 10.60 -9.04 -13.97
N THR A 136 10.14 -10.14 -13.40
CA THR A 136 8.80 -10.26 -12.86
C THR A 136 8.75 -11.06 -11.56
N ILE A 137 7.73 -10.79 -10.76
CA ILE A 137 7.29 -11.69 -9.69
C ILE A 137 6.38 -12.74 -10.32
N VAL A 138 6.81 -14.00 -10.31
CA VAL A 138 6.13 -15.14 -10.93
C VAL A 138 5.06 -15.70 -9.98
N ASN A 139 5.42 -15.91 -8.71
CA ASN A 139 4.49 -16.27 -7.65
C ASN A 139 4.58 -15.23 -6.56
N LYS A 140 3.66 -14.27 -6.54
CA LYS A 140 3.56 -13.36 -5.39
C LYS A 140 3.14 -14.20 -4.18
N SER A 141 3.81 -14.02 -3.03
CA SER A 141 3.40 -14.73 -1.81
C SER A 141 1.90 -14.50 -1.57
N SER A 142 1.19 -15.58 -1.24
CA SER A 142 -0.25 -15.59 -0.95
C SER A 142 -0.62 -14.71 0.25
N GLU A 143 0.36 -14.16 0.95
CA GLU A 143 0.20 -13.17 2.02
C GLU A 143 -0.42 -11.86 1.54
N TYR A 144 -0.45 -11.60 0.22
CA TYR A 144 -1.24 -10.51 -0.40
C TYR A 144 -2.25 -11.04 -1.41
N ASN A 145 -3.02 -12.05 -1.02
CA ASN A 145 -4.27 -12.33 -1.70
C ASN A 145 -5.30 -11.25 -1.32
N PHE A 146 -5.12 -10.01 -1.80
CA PHE A 146 -6.09 -8.93 -1.63
C PHE A 146 -7.34 -9.16 -2.47
N GLU A 147 -7.24 -9.96 -3.54
CA GLU A 147 -8.39 -10.30 -4.34
C GLU A 147 -9.37 -11.08 -3.48
N GLY A 148 -10.63 -10.68 -3.48
CA GLY A 148 -11.61 -11.33 -2.64
C GLY A 148 -12.83 -10.47 -2.41
N THR A 149 -13.80 -11.09 -1.76
CA THR A 149 -14.99 -10.37 -1.26
C THR A 149 -14.90 -10.27 0.24
N TYR A 150 -15.13 -9.07 0.77
CA TYR A 150 -15.04 -8.71 2.16
C TYR A 150 -16.37 -8.13 2.62
N ASP A 151 -16.91 -8.66 3.71
CA ASP A 151 -18.00 -8.01 4.44
C ASP A 151 -17.38 -6.98 5.37
N LEU A 152 -17.82 -5.73 5.25
CA LEU A 152 -17.37 -4.60 6.05
C LEU A 152 -18.48 -4.15 7.00
N THR A 153 -18.09 -3.62 8.15
CA THR A 153 -18.95 -2.84 9.03
C THR A 153 -18.27 -1.50 9.29
N PHE A 154 -18.90 -0.42 8.83
CA PHE A 154 -18.50 0.95 9.11
C PHE A 154 -19.09 1.43 10.44
N PHE A 155 -18.30 2.15 11.23
CA PHE A 155 -18.66 2.64 12.55
C PHE A 155 -18.81 4.17 12.52
N PHE A 156 -20.02 4.67 12.23
CA PHE A 156 -20.30 6.12 12.18
C PHE A 156 -20.65 6.71 13.56
N GLY A 157 -21.04 5.86 14.52
CA GLY A 157 -21.49 6.30 15.83
C GLY A 157 -22.87 6.96 15.80
N GLU A 158 -23.38 7.37 16.96
CA GLU A 158 -24.70 8.01 17.08
C GLU A 158 -24.74 9.36 16.34
N PRO A 159 -25.83 9.70 15.62
CA PRO A 159 -27.10 8.96 15.52
C PRO A 159 -27.17 7.94 14.37
N TYR A 160 -26.10 7.76 13.60
CA TYR A 160 -26.10 7.00 12.34
C TYR A 160 -25.94 5.49 12.56
N GLY A 161 -25.25 5.10 13.63
CA GLY A 161 -25.01 3.69 13.97
C GLY A 161 -23.97 3.04 13.07
N ASN A 162 -24.08 1.73 12.90
CA ASN A 162 -23.17 0.94 12.07
C ASN A 162 -23.84 0.63 10.72
N ILE A 163 -23.04 0.61 9.66
CA ILE A 163 -23.50 0.28 8.30
C ILE A 163 -22.70 -0.90 7.78
N ASP A 164 -23.41 -1.94 7.35
CA ASP A 164 -22.80 -3.09 6.71
C ASP A 164 -22.65 -2.85 5.21
N ALA A 165 -21.52 -3.30 4.67
CA ALA A 165 -21.18 -3.16 3.27
C ALA A 165 -20.39 -4.38 2.77
N THR A 166 -20.26 -4.47 1.45
CA THR A 166 -19.47 -5.50 0.78
C THR A 166 -18.48 -4.83 -0.15
N LEU A 167 -17.20 -5.13 0.06
CA LEU A 167 -16.09 -4.72 -0.78
C LEU A 167 -15.60 -5.92 -1.58
N GLU A 168 -15.54 -5.79 -2.90
CA GLU A 168 -14.90 -6.74 -3.80
C GLU A 168 -13.61 -6.09 -4.33
N LEU A 169 -12.47 -6.73 -4.08
CA LEU A 169 -11.18 -6.34 -4.62
C LEU A 169 -10.78 -7.37 -5.68
N PHE A 170 -10.29 -6.92 -6.83
CA PHE A 170 -9.90 -7.82 -7.91
C PHE A 170 -8.92 -7.15 -8.87
N TYR A 171 -8.08 -7.96 -9.51
CA TYR A 171 -7.16 -7.54 -10.54
C TYR A 171 -7.74 -7.84 -11.91
N LYS A 172 -7.84 -6.82 -12.77
CA LYS A 172 -8.35 -6.98 -14.13
C LYS A 172 -7.56 -6.12 -15.09
N ASN A 173 -7.14 -6.70 -16.22
CA ASN A 173 -6.38 -6.00 -17.26
C ASN A 173 -5.13 -5.30 -16.72
N SER A 174 -4.38 -5.98 -15.85
CA SER A 174 -3.18 -5.42 -15.21
C SER A 174 -3.43 -4.18 -14.34
N LYS A 175 -4.65 -3.99 -13.84
CA LYS A 175 -5.03 -2.90 -12.95
C LYS A 175 -5.82 -3.44 -11.75
N LEU A 176 -5.46 -2.99 -10.54
CA LEU A 176 -6.26 -3.18 -9.35
C LEU A 176 -7.59 -2.43 -9.50
N SER A 177 -8.69 -3.10 -9.17
CA SER A 177 -10.03 -2.56 -9.26
C SER A 177 -10.84 -2.99 -8.04
N SER A 178 -11.90 -2.24 -7.75
CA SER A 178 -12.81 -2.58 -6.67
C SER A 178 -14.27 -2.34 -7.03
N LYS A 179 -15.17 -2.96 -6.26
CA LYS A 179 -16.59 -2.61 -6.17
C LYS A 179 -16.96 -2.51 -4.69
N LEU A 180 -17.80 -1.55 -4.36
CA LEU A 180 -18.32 -1.37 -3.02
C LEU A 180 -19.85 -1.23 -3.10
N SER A 181 -20.55 -1.85 -2.16
CA SER A 181 -21.98 -1.63 -1.97
C SER A 181 -22.32 -1.67 -0.50
N TYR A 182 -23.27 -0.86 -0.04
CA TYR A 182 -23.78 -0.91 1.34
C TYR A 182 -25.24 -1.36 1.37
N PHE A 183 -25.67 -1.96 2.48
CA PHE A 183 -27.05 -2.38 2.66
C PHE A 183 -27.87 -1.26 3.30
N ASP A 184 -28.93 -0.78 2.63
CA ASP A 184 -29.78 0.30 3.13
C ASP A 184 -30.93 -0.16 4.05
N GLY A 185 -30.96 -1.46 4.38
CA GLY A 185 -32.05 -2.12 5.10
C GLY A 185 -33.05 -2.85 4.19
N LYS A 186 -32.97 -2.66 2.87
CA LYS A 186 -33.83 -3.34 1.88
C LYS A 186 -33.02 -4.01 0.77
N GLU A 187 -32.05 -3.30 0.21
CA GLU A 187 -31.22 -3.77 -0.89
C GLU A 187 -29.76 -3.28 -0.77
N ASN A 188 -28.90 -3.88 -1.58
CA ASN A 188 -27.51 -3.45 -1.69
C ASN A 188 -27.40 -2.31 -2.70
N ILE A 189 -27.00 -1.14 -2.23
CA ILE A 189 -26.81 0.06 -3.04
C ILE A 189 -25.35 0.12 -3.50
N PRO A 190 -25.07 0.09 -4.81
CA PRO A 190 -23.71 0.19 -5.31
C PRO A 190 -23.16 1.61 -5.12
N VAL A 191 -21.90 1.68 -4.71
CA VAL A 191 -21.14 2.93 -4.57
C VAL A 191 -20.36 3.18 -5.86
N VAL A 192 -20.32 4.45 -6.31
CA VAL A 192 -19.55 4.85 -7.48
C VAL A 192 -18.08 4.98 -7.09
N ILE A 193 -17.20 4.27 -7.79
CA ILE A 193 -15.75 4.28 -7.55
C ILE A 193 -15.05 4.95 -8.74
N ASN A 194 -14.27 5.99 -8.44
CA ASN A 194 -13.47 6.73 -9.41
C ASN A 194 -12.15 6.02 -9.69
N ASN A 195 -11.46 5.58 -8.64
CA ASN A 195 -10.16 4.92 -8.74
C ASN A 195 -9.92 3.93 -7.59
N THR A 196 -9.05 2.97 -7.84
CA THR A 196 -8.50 2.08 -6.82
C THR A 196 -7.03 1.90 -7.09
N GLU A 197 -6.21 2.09 -6.06
CA GLU A 197 -4.77 2.00 -6.16
C GLU A 197 -4.17 1.34 -4.92
N LEU A 198 -3.04 0.68 -5.13
CA LEU A 198 -2.22 0.14 -4.05
C LEU A 198 -1.07 1.12 -3.85
N PHE A 199 -0.95 1.67 -2.66
CA PHE A 199 0.09 2.61 -2.30
C PHE A 199 0.59 2.28 -0.89
N GLU A 200 1.90 2.17 -0.71
CA GLU A 200 2.55 1.89 0.59
C GLU A 200 1.92 0.72 1.38
N GLY A 201 1.49 -0.34 0.67
CA GLY A 201 0.91 -1.54 1.30
C GLY A 201 -0.57 -1.44 1.69
N ALA A 202 -1.21 -0.29 1.48
CA ALA A 202 -2.64 -0.07 1.67
C ALA A 202 -3.36 0.11 0.32
N ILE A 203 -4.65 -0.22 0.30
CA ILE A 203 -5.50 0.05 -0.87
C ILE A 203 -6.29 1.33 -0.63
N PHE A 204 -6.13 2.29 -1.52
CA PHE A 204 -6.86 3.54 -1.54
C PHE A 204 -7.96 3.47 -2.59
N ILE A 205 -9.20 3.74 -2.17
CA ILE A 205 -10.39 3.72 -3.02
C ILE A 205 -10.98 5.11 -3.01
N ASN A 206 -10.85 5.80 -4.14
CA ASN A 206 -11.52 7.07 -4.37
C ASN A 206 -12.96 6.80 -4.83
N LEU A 207 -13.92 7.21 -4.03
CA LEU A 207 -15.34 6.93 -4.25
C LEU A 207 -16.19 8.19 -4.11
N VAL A 208 -17.41 8.14 -4.63
CA VAL A 208 -18.37 9.26 -4.57
C VAL A 208 -19.38 9.00 -3.46
N ASP A 209 -19.30 9.80 -2.42
CA ASP A 209 -20.32 9.90 -1.38
C ASP A 209 -21.47 10.82 -1.83
N PRO A 210 -22.74 10.45 -1.60
CA PRO A 210 -23.88 11.28 -1.99
C PRO A 210 -23.94 12.67 -1.34
N GLU A 211 -23.40 12.84 -0.14
CA GLU A 211 -23.46 14.08 0.63
C GLU A 211 -22.15 14.86 0.59
N ALA A 212 -21.02 14.16 0.66
CA ALA A 212 -19.68 14.75 0.74
C ALA A 212 -18.96 14.84 -0.62
N GLY A 213 -19.48 14.19 -1.67
CA GLY A 213 -18.82 14.15 -2.97
C GLY A 213 -17.64 13.17 -2.99
N ASN A 214 -16.55 13.53 -3.66
CA ASN A 214 -15.39 12.64 -3.75
C ASN A 214 -14.69 12.52 -2.39
N ILE A 215 -14.54 11.30 -1.93
CA ILE A 215 -13.85 10.95 -0.69
C ILE A 215 -12.94 9.74 -0.91
N GLU A 216 -12.07 9.50 0.04
CA GLU A 216 -11.14 8.39 0.05
C GLU A 216 -11.51 7.37 1.13
N MET A 217 -11.36 6.10 0.76
CA MET A 217 -11.39 4.98 1.70
C MET A 217 -10.02 4.30 1.66
N GLU A 218 -9.42 4.20 2.84
CA GLU A 218 -8.12 3.58 3.09
C GLU A 218 -8.36 2.17 3.62
N VAL A 219 -7.76 1.14 3.02
CA VAL A 219 -7.95 -0.26 3.39
C VAL A 219 -6.59 -0.88 3.74
N TYR A 220 -6.50 -1.37 4.97
CA TYR A 220 -5.34 -2.07 5.52
C TYR A 220 -5.65 -3.56 5.68
N PHE A 221 -4.64 -4.39 5.44
CA PHE A 221 -4.72 -5.83 5.63
C PHE A 221 -4.17 -6.18 7.00
N ASP A 222 -5.06 -6.47 7.95
CA ASP A 222 -4.68 -6.88 9.30
C ASP A 222 -4.12 -8.31 9.28
N ASP A 223 -4.72 -9.18 8.46
CA ASP A 223 -4.24 -10.53 8.16
C ASP A 223 -4.80 -11.04 6.79
N GLN A 224 -4.60 -12.32 6.47
CA GLN A 224 -5.07 -12.93 5.21
C GLN A 224 -6.61 -12.93 5.02
N LYS A 225 -7.37 -12.72 6.10
CA LYS A 225 -8.83 -12.85 6.17
C LYS A 225 -9.50 -11.61 6.75
N THR A 226 -8.77 -10.68 7.34
CA THR A 226 -9.34 -9.50 7.98
C THR A 226 -8.70 -8.23 7.47
N ILE A 227 -9.53 -7.19 7.35
CA ILE A 227 -9.11 -5.87 6.91
C ILE A 227 -9.68 -4.83 7.86
N SER A 228 -8.99 -3.71 7.97
CA SER A 228 -9.47 -2.53 8.68
C SER A 228 -9.24 -1.29 7.83
N GLY A 229 -9.72 -0.14 8.28
CA GLY A 229 -9.45 1.09 7.57
C GLY A 229 -10.29 2.27 7.98
N PHE A 230 -10.17 3.31 7.17
CA PHE A 230 -10.86 4.57 7.37
C PHE A 230 -11.63 4.95 6.11
N TYR A 231 -12.80 5.52 6.33
CA TYR A 231 -13.64 6.15 5.33
C TYR A 231 -13.67 7.65 5.61
N ALA A 232 -13.38 8.45 4.57
CA ALA A 232 -13.21 9.90 4.65
C ALA A 232 -12.20 10.35 5.73
N SER A 233 -11.17 9.51 5.97
CA SER A 233 -10.14 9.67 7.01
C SER A 233 -10.68 9.92 8.44
N GLN A 234 -11.95 9.54 8.70
CA GLN A 234 -12.64 9.83 9.95
C GLN A 234 -13.31 8.59 10.53
N PHE A 235 -14.03 7.85 9.69
CA PHE A 235 -14.89 6.77 10.13
C PHE A 235 -14.20 5.43 9.98
N LYS A 236 -14.02 4.71 11.08
CA LYS A 236 -13.38 3.41 11.07
C LYS A 236 -14.30 2.37 10.45
N PHE A 237 -13.71 1.37 9.83
CA PHE A 237 -14.40 0.13 9.51
C PHE A 237 -13.55 -1.09 9.83
N GLN A 238 -14.20 -2.23 9.95
CA GLN A 238 -13.58 -3.54 10.00
C GLN A 238 -14.23 -4.44 8.97
N GLY A 239 -13.46 -5.37 8.43
CA GLY A 239 -13.95 -6.29 7.42
C GLY A 239 -13.39 -7.70 7.56
N LYS A 240 -14.15 -8.66 7.03
CA LYS A 240 -13.76 -10.07 6.97
C LYS A 240 -13.96 -10.59 5.57
N ARG A 241 -12.94 -11.27 5.07
CA ARG A 241 -12.98 -11.97 3.81
C ARG A 241 -13.94 -13.15 3.88
N ILE A 242 -14.84 -13.22 2.92
CA ILE A 242 -15.84 -14.29 2.78
C ILE A 242 -15.61 -15.19 1.57
N LYS A 243 -14.85 -14.72 0.57
CA LYS A 243 -14.46 -15.49 -0.63
C LYS A 243 -13.08 -15.08 -1.12
#